data_AF-A0A930SXZ4-F1
#
_entry.id   AF-A0A930SXZ4-F1
#
_cell.length_a   1.000
_cell.length_b   1.000
_cell.length_c   1.000
_cell.angle_alpha   90.00
_cell.angle_beta   90.00
_cell.angle_gamma   90.00
#
_symmetry.space_group_name_H-M   'P 1'
#
loop_
_entity.id
_entity.type
_entity.pdbx_description
1 polymer ?
#
loop_
_entity_poly.entity_id
_entity_poly.type
_entity_poly.pdbx_seq_one_letter_code
_entity_poly.pdbx_strand_id
1 'polypeptide(L)'
;MLWLETFPQLQQCPEPGDWLDVLLAGHSQARLQHGPAQNFERVNIPPSQPETLSAAVLQAEDKKLIQEAFAFLITQHKKSTPRLQAMLALHDRVLQEDIAEMILSYCLQWEPPETVWERGGGFLQQHPASLGLRLPLALLATGQQQPEKIRDLLDEAIIWSDFVQRYPQLPVNVQNIRIFHTMTCLYFARRQQLFEAVWAWLICAEAQAAGPERQTLAREIVRSCQQPEQLIALKSWLQVAG
;
A
#
# COMPACT_ATOMS: atom_id res chain seq x y z
N MET A 1 -21.17 -3.31 15.13
CA MET A 1 -22.03 -4.30 15.82
C MET A 1 -22.54 -5.38 14.85
N LEU A 2 -22.91 -5.03 13.61
CA LEU A 2 -23.47 -5.95 12.59
C LEU A 2 -22.59 -7.16 12.15
N TRP A 3 -21.27 -7.03 12.17
CA TRP A 3 -20.35 -8.16 11.85
C TRP A 3 -20.43 -9.28 12.89
N LEU A 4 -20.59 -8.96 14.18
CA LEU A 4 -20.66 -9.95 15.27
C LEU A 4 -21.98 -10.75 15.22
N GLU A 5 -23.04 -10.15 14.68
CA GLU A 5 -24.33 -10.81 14.45
C GLU A 5 -24.24 -11.78 13.26
N THR A 6 -23.54 -11.37 12.21
CA THR A 6 -23.38 -12.19 10.98
C THR A 6 -22.36 -13.33 11.18
N PHE A 7 -21.34 -13.09 12.00
CA PHE A 7 -20.22 -13.99 12.27
C PHE A 7 -19.94 -14.10 13.78
N PRO A 8 -20.64 -15.01 14.49
CA PRO A 8 -20.50 -15.18 15.93
C PRO A 8 -19.07 -15.50 16.39
N GLN A 9 -18.27 -16.16 15.54
CA GLN A 9 -16.85 -16.46 15.81
C GLN A 9 -16.00 -15.20 16.04
N LEU A 10 -16.44 -14.04 15.54
CA LEU A 10 -15.75 -12.77 15.73
C LEU A 10 -15.92 -12.20 17.15
N GLN A 11 -16.84 -12.74 17.96
CA GLN A 11 -16.99 -12.35 19.37
C GLN A 11 -15.76 -12.69 20.22
N GLN A 12 -14.94 -13.63 19.75
CA GLN A 12 -13.67 -14.01 20.38
C GLN A 12 -12.50 -13.12 19.92
N CYS A 13 -12.74 -12.22 18.95
CA CYS A 13 -11.75 -11.32 18.38
C CYS A 13 -12.05 -9.89 18.81
N PRO A 14 -11.32 -9.34 19.80
CA PRO A 14 -11.61 -8.02 20.34
C PRO A 14 -11.33 -6.91 19.33
N GLU A 15 -10.46 -7.15 18.34
CA GLU A 15 -10.10 -6.15 17.34
C GLU A 15 -10.64 -6.48 15.93
N PRO A 16 -11.22 -5.50 15.21
CA PRO A 16 -11.62 -5.65 13.81
C PRO A 16 -10.48 -6.10 12.89
N GLY A 17 -9.24 -5.81 13.28
CA GLY A 17 -8.04 -6.22 12.55
C GLY A 17 -7.90 -7.74 12.43
N ASP A 18 -8.35 -8.46 13.45
CA ASP A 18 -8.21 -9.92 13.54
C ASP A 18 -9.44 -10.64 12.96
N TRP A 19 -10.51 -9.90 12.62
CA TRP A 19 -11.74 -10.48 12.11
C TRP A 19 -11.55 -11.14 10.76
N LEU A 20 -10.82 -10.50 9.84
CA LEU A 20 -10.56 -11.10 8.53
C LEU A 20 -9.67 -12.34 8.65
N ASP A 21 -8.65 -12.32 9.51
CA ASP A 21 -7.81 -13.49 9.78
C ASP A 21 -8.65 -14.68 10.30
N VAL A 22 -9.59 -14.43 11.22
CA VAL A 22 -10.48 -15.48 11.75
C VAL A 22 -11.53 -15.94 10.75
N LEU A 23 -12.06 -15.05 9.92
CA LEU A 23 -13.01 -15.41 8.85
C LEU A 23 -12.36 -16.25 7.74
N LEU A 24 -11.06 -16.11 7.56
CA LEU A 24 -10.32 -16.67 6.42
C LEU A 24 -9.39 -17.82 6.82
N ALA A 25 -9.36 -18.18 8.11
CA ALA A 25 -8.65 -19.34 8.63
C ALA A 25 -9.12 -20.61 7.89
N GLY A 26 -8.28 -21.12 6.98
CA GLY A 26 -8.57 -22.32 6.16
C GLY A 26 -9.10 -22.06 4.75
N HIS A 27 -9.34 -20.80 4.34
CA HIS A 27 -9.99 -20.47 3.05
C HIS A 27 -9.13 -19.62 2.09
N SER A 28 -7.95 -19.14 2.52
CA SER A 28 -7.11 -18.21 1.75
C SER A 28 -6.64 -18.78 0.39
N GLN A 29 -6.09 -19.99 0.39
CA GLN A 29 -5.47 -20.58 -0.82
C GLN A 29 -6.48 -20.96 -1.92
N ALA A 30 -7.70 -21.37 -1.56
CA ALA A 30 -8.74 -21.72 -2.53
C ALA A 30 -9.36 -20.48 -3.19
N ARG A 31 -9.45 -19.36 -2.46
CA ARG A 31 -10.09 -18.12 -2.95
C ARG A 31 -9.21 -17.25 -3.82
N LEU A 32 -7.88 -17.29 -3.66
CA LEU A 32 -6.98 -16.66 -4.65
C LEU A 32 -7.19 -17.20 -6.07
N GLN A 33 -7.74 -18.41 -6.22
CA GLN A 33 -8.01 -19.03 -7.53
C GLN A 33 -9.38 -18.65 -8.11
N HIS A 34 -10.31 -18.15 -7.28
CA HIS A 34 -11.74 -17.98 -7.63
C HIS A 34 -12.33 -16.66 -7.11
N GLY A 35 -11.51 -15.62 -6.99
CA GLY A 35 -11.98 -14.27 -6.66
C GLY A 35 -13.02 -13.75 -7.66
N PRO A 36 -13.87 -12.78 -7.29
CA PRO A 36 -14.91 -12.21 -8.17
C PRO A 36 -14.33 -11.54 -9.44
N ALA A 37 -13.02 -11.31 -9.46
CA ALA A 37 -12.29 -10.87 -10.63
C ALA A 37 -11.96 -12.08 -11.53
N GLN A 38 -12.95 -12.57 -12.29
CA GLN A 38 -12.83 -13.74 -13.19
C GLN A 38 -11.81 -13.58 -14.36
N ASN A 39 -11.03 -12.50 -14.41
CA ASN A 39 -10.07 -12.20 -15.48
C ASN A 39 -8.61 -11.96 -15.00
N PHE A 40 -8.26 -12.32 -13.77
CA PHE A 40 -6.96 -11.95 -13.20
C PHE A 40 -6.11 -13.19 -13.00
N GLU A 41 -5.16 -13.36 -13.93
CA GLU A 41 -4.24 -14.48 -13.96
C GLU A 41 -3.46 -14.63 -12.64
N ARG A 42 -3.22 -15.87 -12.25
CA ARG A 42 -2.31 -16.22 -11.14
C ARG A 42 -1.00 -15.46 -11.32
N VAL A 43 -0.59 -14.71 -10.30
CA VAL A 43 0.73 -14.09 -10.28
C VAL A 43 1.78 -15.19 -10.09
N ASN A 44 2.29 -15.72 -11.20
CA ASN A 44 3.54 -16.48 -11.18
C ASN A 44 4.66 -15.49 -10.86
N ILE A 45 5.26 -15.61 -9.68
CA ILE A 45 6.40 -14.78 -9.26
C ILE A 45 7.66 -15.43 -9.83
N PRO A 46 8.29 -14.90 -10.91
CA PRO A 46 9.56 -15.41 -11.37
C PRO A 46 10.67 -15.11 -10.35
N PRO A 47 11.74 -15.91 -10.31
CA PRO A 47 12.92 -15.58 -9.49
C PRO A 47 13.53 -14.26 -9.96
N SER A 48 13.74 -13.35 -9.00
CA SER A 48 14.28 -12.02 -9.23
C SER A 48 15.63 -12.09 -9.96
N GLN A 49 15.73 -11.44 -11.12
CA GLN A 49 17.04 -11.16 -11.72
C GLN A 49 17.68 -9.97 -10.98
N PRO A 50 19.00 -10.00 -10.71
CA PRO A 50 19.68 -8.85 -10.15
C PRO A 50 19.80 -7.77 -11.23
N GLU A 51 19.13 -6.64 -11.03
CA GLU A 51 19.24 -5.49 -11.93
C GLU A 51 20.53 -4.71 -11.67
N THR A 52 21.15 -4.27 -12.76
CA THR A 52 22.26 -3.33 -12.79
C THR A 52 21.76 -2.00 -13.37
N LEU A 53 21.03 -1.24 -12.56
CA LEU A 53 20.91 0.20 -12.76
C LEU A 53 22.18 0.85 -12.21
N SER A 54 22.84 1.67 -13.04
CA SER A 54 24.02 2.44 -12.65
C SER A 54 23.66 3.41 -11.53
N ALA A 55 23.71 2.94 -10.29
CA ALA A 55 23.51 3.76 -9.11
C ALA A 55 24.61 4.84 -9.08
N ALA A 56 24.21 6.11 -9.14
CA ALA A 56 25.13 7.21 -8.89
C ALA A 56 25.85 6.96 -7.55
N VAL A 57 27.18 6.99 -7.58
CA VAL A 57 27.98 6.63 -6.40
C VAL A 57 27.85 7.74 -5.36
N LEU A 58 27.10 7.47 -4.29
CA LEU A 58 26.97 8.38 -3.15
C LEU A 58 28.33 8.58 -2.48
N GLN A 59 28.69 9.85 -2.28
CA GLN A 59 29.88 10.22 -1.55
C GLN A 59 29.70 9.96 -0.04
N ALA A 60 30.79 9.91 0.70
CA ALA A 60 30.75 9.65 2.15
C ALA A 60 29.91 10.70 2.90
N GLU A 61 29.96 11.95 2.45
CA GLU A 61 29.17 13.06 3.00
C GLU A 61 27.67 12.89 2.74
N ASP A 62 27.29 12.36 1.57
CA ASP A 62 25.90 12.08 1.22
C ASP A 62 25.31 10.99 2.12
N LYS A 63 26.08 9.92 2.32
CA LYS A 63 25.70 8.81 3.21
C LYS A 63 25.54 9.29 4.65
N LYS A 64 26.43 10.17 5.10
CA LYS A 64 26.34 10.80 6.42
C LYS A 64 25.09 11.69 6.53
N LEU A 65 24.79 12.51 5.53
CA LEU A 65 23.59 13.34 5.50
C LEU A 65 22.31 12.49 5.59
N ILE A 66 22.22 11.41 4.81
CA ILE A 66 21.09 10.47 4.82
C ILE A 66 20.92 9.86 6.23
N GLN A 67 22.01 9.36 6.83
CA GLN A 67 21.98 8.79 8.17
C GLN A 67 21.56 9.81 9.23
N GLU A 68 22.11 11.03 9.19
CA GLU A 68 21.77 12.09 10.14
C GLU A 68 20.32 12.57 9.98
N ALA A 69 19.82 12.68 8.75
CA ALA A 69 18.44 13.06 8.48
C ALA A 69 17.46 12.01 9.02
N PHE A 70 17.73 10.72 8.80
CA PHE A 70 16.88 9.63 9.28
C PHE A 70 16.96 9.46 10.80
N ALA A 71 18.17 9.51 11.38
CA ALA A 71 18.35 9.46 12.82
C ALA A 71 17.64 10.63 13.50
N PHE A 72 17.70 11.84 12.93
CA PHE A 72 17.01 13.00 13.48
C PHE A 72 15.47 12.84 13.43
N LEU A 73 14.93 12.36 12.30
CA LEU A 73 13.50 12.06 12.16
C LEU A 73 13.00 11.10 13.23
N ILE A 74 13.70 9.98 13.44
CA ILE A 74 13.31 8.93 14.37
C ILE A 74 13.52 9.34 15.83
N THR A 75 14.66 9.96 16.15
CA THR A 75 15.05 10.15 17.55
C THR A 75 14.59 11.48 18.14
N GLN A 76 14.52 12.54 17.33
CA GLN A 76 14.21 13.88 17.82
C GLN A 76 12.75 14.27 17.60
N HIS A 77 12.03 13.58 16.71
CA HIS A 77 10.65 13.89 16.32
C HIS A 77 10.43 15.39 16.13
N LYS A 78 11.30 16.05 15.34
CA LYS A 78 11.30 17.50 15.12
C LYS A 78 11.40 17.86 13.64
N LYS A 79 10.78 18.99 13.28
CA LYS A 79 10.99 19.65 11.98
C LYS A 79 12.40 20.25 11.91
N SER A 80 13.03 20.20 10.73
CA SER A 80 14.37 20.68 10.43
C SER A 80 14.45 21.06 8.95
N THR A 81 14.06 22.31 8.67
CA THR A 81 14.11 22.89 7.32
C THR A 81 15.50 22.78 6.67
N PRO A 82 16.63 23.01 7.38
CA PRO A 82 17.96 22.88 6.76
C PRO A 82 18.27 21.48 6.25
N ARG A 83 17.87 20.44 6.99
CA ARG A 83 18.09 19.04 6.57
C ARG A 83 17.21 18.66 5.39
N LEU A 84 15.96 19.12 5.37
CA LEU A 84 15.08 18.93 4.22
C LEU A 84 15.67 19.57 2.96
N GLN A 85 16.16 20.80 3.05
CA GLN A 85 16.80 21.49 1.92
C GLN A 85 18.07 20.77 1.44
N ALA A 86 18.89 20.26 2.35
CA ALA A 86 20.08 19.47 1.99
C ALA A 86 19.70 18.15 1.31
N MET A 87 18.66 17.45 1.77
CA MET A 87 18.16 16.23 1.13
C MET A 87 17.58 16.50 -0.25
N LEU A 88 16.87 17.62 -0.43
CA LEU A 88 16.36 18.04 -1.74
C LEU A 88 17.49 18.33 -2.73
N ALA A 89 18.50 19.10 -2.30
CA ALA A 89 19.68 19.37 -3.13
C ALA A 89 20.45 18.09 -3.47
N LEU A 90 20.53 17.14 -2.54
CA LEU A 90 21.11 15.83 -2.81
C LEU A 90 20.30 15.07 -3.86
N HIS A 91 18.98 15.00 -3.69
CA HIS A 91 18.07 14.37 -4.64
C HIS A 91 18.20 14.97 -6.04
N ASP A 92 18.16 16.29 -6.19
CA ASP A 92 18.27 16.96 -7.50
C ASP A 92 19.60 16.66 -8.21
N ARG A 93 20.65 16.31 -7.45
CA ARG A 93 21.96 15.93 -8.00
C ARG A 93 22.04 14.47 -8.42
N VAL A 94 21.43 13.54 -7.68
CA VAL A 94 21.60 12.09 -7.90
C VAL A 94 20.38 11.37 -8.47
N LEU A 95 19.20 11.99 -8.38
CA LEU A 95 17.90 11.50 -8.87
C LEU A 95 17.62 10.05 -8.45
N GLN A 96 17.86 9.74 -7.17
CA GLN A 96 17.63 8.41 -6.61
C GLN A 96 16.26 8.32 -5.93
N GLU A 97 15.51 7.27 -6.29
CA GLU A 97 14.16 6.98 -5.76
C GLU A 97 14.15 6.85 -4.23
N ASP A 98 15.11 6.13 -3.65
CA ASP A 98 15.21 5.97 -2.19
C ASP A 98 15.27 7.32 -1.44
N ILE A 99 15.97 8.30 -2.03
CA ILE A 99 16.09 9.64 -1.45
C ILE A 99 14.76 10.39 -1.58
N ALA A 100 14.06 10.24 -2.71
CA ALA A 100 12.72 10.78 -2.91
C ALA A 100 11.72 10.23 -1.88
N GLU A 101 11.74 8.92 -1.65
CA GLU A 101 10.88 8.24 -0.65
C GLU A 101 11.15 8.73 0.77
N MET A 102 12.42 8.90 1.13
CA MET A 102 12.81 9.46 2.43
C MET A 102 12.31 10.89 2.60
N ILE A 103 12.47 11.74 1.58
CA ILE A 103 11.99 13.13 1.61
C ILE A 103 10.46 13.15 1.71
N LEU A 104 9.77 12.30 0.97
CA LEU A 104 8.31 12.24 0.99
C LEU A 104 7.79 11.80 2.37
N SER A 105 8.42 10.79 2.97
CA SER A 105 8.13 10.34 4.33
C SER A 105 8.35 11.44 5.36
N TYR A 106 9.41 12.24 5.20
CA TYR A 106 9.63 13.45 6.00
C TYR A 106 8.48 14.44 5.85
N CYS A 107 8.09 14.75 4.61
CA CYS A 107 7.07 15.74 4.32
C CYS A 107 5.70 15.34 4.87
N LEU A 108 5.33 14.05 4.83
CA LEU A 108 4.09 13.55 5.42
C LEU A 108 3.94 13.86 6.92
N GLN A 109 5.05 13.92 7.64
CA GLN A 109 5.05 14.17 9.08
C GLN A 109 4.99 15.68 9.42
N TRP A 110 5.55 16.55 8.57
CA TRP A 110 5.90 17.92 8.94
C TRP A 110 5.40 19.01 8.01
N GLU A 111 4.90 18.64 6.83
CA GLU A 111 4.39 19.58 5.83
C GLU A 111 2.87 19.44 5.69
N PRO A 112 2.20 20.54 5.28
CA PRO A 112 0.79 20.49 4.93
C PRO A 112 0.51 19.51 3.78
N PRO A 113 -0.66 18.85 3.75
CA PRO A 113 -0.99 17.85 2.73
C PRO A 113 -0.82 18.32 1.29
N GLU A 114 -1.15 19.57 0.98
CA GLU A 114 -0.99 20.17 -0.35
C GLU A 114 0.48 20.19 -0.81
N THR A 115 1.40 20.53 0.09
CA THR A 115 2.84 20.52 -0.17
C THR A 115 3.34 19.09 -0.37
N VAL A 116 2.80 18.13 0.38
CA VAL A 116 3.12 16.71 0.22
C VAL A 116 2.66 16.21 -1.15
N TRP A 117 1.45 16.57 -1.58
CA TRP A 117 0.92 16.22 -2.91
C TRP A 117 1.75 16.81 -4.04
N GLU A 118 2.07 18.10 -3.97
CA GLU A 118 2.90 18.77 -4.98
C GLU A 118 4.27 18.10 -5.10
N ARG A 119 4.93 17.87 -3.95
CA ARG A 119 6.27 17.26 -3.93
C ARG A 119 6.24 15.80 -4.38
N GLY A 120 5.27 15.03 -3.89
CA GLY A 120 5.07 13.64 -4.29
C GLY A 120 4.78 13.51 -5.79
N GLY A 121 3.95 14.39 -6.34
CA GLY A 121 3.71 14.48 -7.78
C GLY A 121 4.99 14.79 -8.57
N GLY A 122 5.82 15.72 -8.08
CA GLY A 122 7.13 16.00 -8.67
C GLY A 122 8.08 14.79 -8.68
N PHE A 123 8.13 14.03 -7.59
CA PHE A 123 8.92 12.79 -7.54
C PHE A 123 8.35 11.70 -8.46
N LEU A 124 7.03 11.54 -8.54
CA LEU A 124 6.41 10.58 -9.45
C LEU A 124 6.59 10.92 -10.93
N GLN A 125 6.77 12.20 -11.29
CA GLN A 125 7.15 12.55 -12.66
C GLN A 125 8.55 12.02 -13.02
N GLN A 126 9.45 11.94 -12.04
CA GLN A 126 10.82 11.43 -12.22
C GLN A 126 10.89 9.91 -12.08
N HIS A 127 10.06 9.34 -11.20
CA HIS A 127 9.99 7.91 -10.89
C HIS A 127 8.55 7.38 -11.05
N PRO A 128 8.00 7.35 -12.27
CA PRO A 128 6.57 7.08 -12.47
C PRO A 128 6.16 5.66 -12.04
N ALA A 129 7.06 4.68 -12.12
CA ALA A 129 6.75 3.31 -11.67
C ALA A 129 6.82 3.12 -10.14
N SER A 130 7.29 4.11 -9.38
CA SER A 130 7.60 3.93 -7.96
C SER A 130 6.37 3.66 -7.11
N LEU A 131 6.20 2.41 -6.70
CA LEU A 131 5.18 2.02 -5.75
C LEU A 131 5.49 2.54 -4.33
N GLY A 132 6.77 2.69 -3.99
CA GLY A 132 7.19 3.24 -2.70
C GLY A 132 6.90 4.73 -2.54
N LEU A 133 6.87 5.51 -3.62
CA LEU A 133 6.37 6.89 -3.62
C LEU A 133 4.83 6.98 -3.66
N ARG A 134 4.16 6.05 -4.35
CA ARG A 134 2.68 6.03 -4.47
C ARG A 134 1.99 5.68 -3.15
N LEU A 135 2.50 4.70 -2.40
CA LEU A 135 1.85 4.24 -1.16
C LEU A 135 1.68 5.32 -0.09
N PRO A 136 2.72 6.11 0.27
CA PRO A 136 2.58 7.18 1.24
C PRO A 136 1.54 8.24 0.82
N LEU A 137 1.45 8.53 -0.48
CA LEU A 137 0.40 9.41 -1.03
C LEU A 137 -0.99 8.77 -0.99
N ALA A 138 -1.10 7.46 -1.21
CA ALA A 138 -2.36 6.73 -1.08
C ALA A 138 -2.86 6.71 0.38
N LEU A 139 -1.94 6.60 1.35
CA LEU A 139 -2.26 6.74 2.78
C LEU A 139 -2.74 8.15 3.12
N LEU A 140 -2.11 9.19 2.55
CA LEU A 140 -2.55 10.57 2.69
C LEU A 140 -3.97 10.76 2.11
N ALA A 141 -4.22 10.27 0.88
CA ALA A 141 -5.53 10.29 0.24
C ALA A 141 -6.61 9.61 1.10
N THR A 142 -6.26 8.46 1.69
CA THR A 142 -7.13 7.72 2.62
C THR A 142 -7.49 8.57 3.83
N GLY A 143 -6.51 9.23 4.45
CA GLY A 143 -6.72 10.14 5.58
C GLY A 143 -7.61 11.34 5.22
N GLN A 144 -7.48 11.85 4.00
CA GLN A 144 -8.27 12.96 3.46
C GLN A 144 -9.64 12.55 2.88
N GLN A 145 -9.98 11.25 2.91
CA GLN A 145 -11.21 10.69 2.35
C GLN A 145 -11.38 10.96 0.84
N GLN A 146 -10.27 10.88 0.09
CA GLN A 146 -10.21 11.16 -1.35
C GLN A 146 -9.80 9.89 -2.14
N PRO A 147 -10.68 8.87 -2.23
CA PRO A 147 -10.33 7.60 -2.89
C PRO A 147 -10.00 7.75 -4.38
N GLU A 148 -10.55 8.76 -5.06
CA GLU A 148 -10.21 9.10 -6.45
C GLU A 148 -8.72 9.37 -6.62
N LYS A 149 -8.06 10.01 -5.65
CA LYS A 149 -6.60 10.22 -5.71
C LYS A 149 -5.80 8.92 -5.62
N ILE A 150 -6.32 7.90 -4.93
CA ILE A 150 -5.68 6.58 -4.91
C ILE A 150 -5.76 5.95 -6.30
N ARG A 151 -6.89 6.15 -7.00
CA ARG A 151 -7.07 5.68 -8.38
C ARG A 151 -6.13 6.40 -9.35
N ASP A 152 -5.97 7.72 -9.21
CA ASP A 152 -5.00 8.50 -9.98
C ASP A 152 -3.57 8.01 -9.72
N LEU A 153 -3.23 7.72 -8.45
CA LEU A 153 -1.97 7.09 -8.06
C LEU A 153 -1.81 5.64 -8.51
N LEU A 154 -2.79 5.05 -9.17
CA LEU A 154 -2.67 3.77 -9.86
C LEU A 154 -2.74 3.97 -11.38
N ASP A 155 -2.70 5.22 -11.85
CA ASP A 155 -2.95 5.62 -13.24
C ASP A 155 -4.21 4.99 -13.79
N GLU A 156 -5.27 4.88 -13.00
CA GLU A 156 -6.51 4.18 -13.37
C GLU A 156 -6.38 2.64 -13.54
N ALA A 157 -5.17 2.08 -13.44
CA ALA A 157 -4.90 0.65 -13.49
C ALA A 157 -5.04 0.04 -12.09
N ILE A 158 -6.29 -0.19 -11.68
CA ILE A 158 -6.65 -0.91 -10.43
C ILE A 158 -6.38 -2.42 -10.50
N ILE A 159 -5.74 -2.86 -11.58
CA ILE A 159 -5.45 -4.24 -11.95
C ILE A 159 -3.93 -4.40 -12.04
N TRP A 160 -3.36 -5.38 -11.33
CA TRP A 160 -1.91 -5.58 -11.31
C TRP A 160 -1.33 -5.81 -12.70
N SER A 161 -1.95 -6.65 -13.53
CA SER A 161 -1.45 -6.93 -14.89
C SER A 161 -1.41 -5.66 -15.74
N ASP A 162 -2.44 -4.82 -15.65
CA ASP A 162 -2.54 -3.58 -16.41
C ASP A 162 -1.52 -2.55 -15.92
N PHE A 163 -1.26 -2.51 -14.60
CA PHE A 163 -0.26 -1.64 -14.01
C PHE A 163 1.15 -2.04 -14.45
N VAL A 164 1.49 -3.33 -14.42
CA VAL A 164 2.80 -3.84 -14.88
C VAL A 164 2.96 -3.67 -16.39
N GLN A 165 1.89 -3.80 -17.19
CA GLN A 165 1.95 -3.51 -18.63
C GLN A 165 2.30 -2.05 -18.92
N ARG A 166 1.86 -1.11 -18.07
CA ARG A 166 2.21 0.31 -18.18
C ARG A 166 3.62 0.62 -17.70
N TYR A 167 4.13 -0.16 -16.75
CA TYR A 167 5.45 -0.01 -16.16
C TYR A 167 6.26 -1.31 -16.29
N PRO A 168 6.69 -1.68 -17.52
CA PRO A 168 7.39 -2.95 -17.76
C PRO A 168 8.74 -3.06 -17.04
N GLN A 169 9.33 -1.94 -16.60
CA GLN A 169 10.54 -1.87 -15.80
C GLN A 169 10.30 -2.14 -14.29
N LEU A 170 9.04 -2.22 -13.84
CA LEU A 170 8.72 -2.49 -12.44
C LEU A 170 9.00 -3.97 -12.12
N PRO A 171 9.87 -4.28 -11.16
CA PRO A 171 10.14 -5.67 -10.83
C PRO A 171 8.91 -6.34 -10.21
N VAL A 172 8.54 -7.50 -10.76
CA VAL A 172 7.44 -8.33 -10.24
C VAL A 172 7.96 -9.15 -9.06
N ASN A 173 7.99 -8.51 -7.89
CA ASN A 173 8.40 -9.13 -6.63
C ASN A 173 7.28 -9.03 -5.58
N VAL A 174 7.42 -9.81 -4.50
CA VAL A 174 6.44 -9.88 -3.41
C VAL A 174 6.14 -8.51 -2.79
N GLN A 175 7.16 -7.66 -2.62
CA GLN A 175 6.99 -6.33 -2.03
C GLN A 175 6.14 -5.42 -2.92
N ASN A 176 6.39 -5.39 -4.22
CA ASN A 176 5.65 -4.56 -5.18
C ASN A 176 4.20 -5.04 -5.32
N ILE A 177 3.98 -6.36 -5.39
CA ILE A 177 2.64 -6.94 -5.37
C ILE A 177 1.90 -6.51 -4.11
N ARG A 178 2.53 -6.63 -2.94
CA ARG A 178 1.95 -6.22 -1.66
C ARG A 178 1.58 -4.74 -1.67
N ILE A 179 2.51 -3.86 -2.03
CA ILE A 179 2.29 -2.41 -2.01
C ILE A 179 1.14 -2.01 -2.93
N PHE A 180 1.10 -2.56 -4.14
CA PHE A 180 0.01 -2.33 -5.07
C PHE A 180 -1.34 -2.74 -4.47
N HIS A 181 -1.41 -3.95 -3.90
CA HIS A 181 -2.66 -4.48 -3.35
C HIS A 181 -3.07 -3.78 -2.04
N THR A 182 -2.12 -3.22 -1.30
CA THR A 182 -2.40 -2.34 -0.16
C THR A 182 -3.13 -1.09 -0.65
N MET A 183 -2.70 -0.47 -1.75
CA MET A 183 -3.39 0.69 -2.33
C MET A 183 -4.76 0.33 -2.90
N THR A 184 -4.89 -0.77 -3.66
CA THR A 184 -6.20 -1.18 -4.18
C THR A 184 -7.17 -1.57 -3.07
N CYS A 185 -6.69 -2.18 -1.99
CA CYS A 185 -7.50 -2.49 -0.82
C CYS A 185 -8.08 -1.21 -0.19
N LEU A 186 -7.23 -0.20 0.03
CA LEU A 186 -7.67 1.10 0.54
C LEU A 186 -8.69 1.77 -0.39
N TYR A 187 -8.43 1.75 -1.70
CA TYR A 187 -9.36 2.27 -2.71
C TYR A 187 -10.73 1.56 -2.63
N PHE A 188 -10.75 0.23 -2.73
CA PHE A 188 -11.99 -0.55 -2.74
C PHE A 188 -12.77 -0.45 -1.43
N ALA A 189 -12.08 -0.45 -0.29
CA ALA A 189 -12.70 -0.23 1.01
C ALA A 189 -13.48 1.09 1.01
N ARG A 190 -12.86 2.19 0.56
CA ARG A 190 -13.51 3.52 0.51
C ARG A 190 -14.61 3.64 -0.52
N ARG A 191 -14.57 2.83 -1.59
CA ARG A 191 -15.65 2.70 -2.57
C ARG A 191 -16.78 1.77 -2.10
N GLN A 192 -16.71 1.21 -0.88
CA GLN A 192 -17.65 0.22 -0.35
C GLN A 192 -17.75 -1.04 -1.24
N GLN A 193 -16.66 -1.38 -1.93
CA GLN A 193 -16.51 -2.56 -2.76
C GLN A 193 -15.89 -3.67 -1.91
N LEU A 194 -16.74 -4.28 -1.06
CA LEU A 194 -16.31 -5.18 0.01
C LEU A 194 -15.50 -6.38 -0.51
N PHE A 195 -15.96 -7.03 -1.59
CA PHE A 195 -15.31 -8.25 -2.07
C PHE A 195 -13.93 -7.99 -2.64
N GLU A 196 -13.79 -6.91 -3.41
CA GLU A 196 -12.54 -6.47 -4.01
C GLU A 196 -11.55 -6.02 -2.94
N ALA A 197 -12.03 -5.34 -1.89
CA ALA A 197 -11.20 -4.93 -0.76
C ALA A 197 -10.69 -6.15 0.03
N VAL A 198 -11.56 -7.12 0.34
CA VAL A 198 -11.17 -8.37 1.03
C VAL A 198 -10.22 -9.21 0.17
N TRP A 199 -10.41 -9.24 -1.14
CA TRP A 199 -9.50 -9.94 -2.05
C TRP A 199 -8.11 -9.29 -2.11
N ALA A 200 -8.05 -7.96 -2.23
CA ALA A 200 -6.78 -7.24 -2.19
C ALA A 200 -6.07 -7.44 -0.84
N TRP A 201 -6.81 -7.43 0.27
CA TRP A 201 -6.30 -7.78 1.59
C TRP A 201 -5.71 -9.19 1.66
N LEU A 202 -6.38 -10.18 1.05
CA LEU A 202 -5.90 -11.57 0.98
C LEU A 202 -4.56 -11.66 0.26
N ILE A 203 -4.40 -10.93 -0.85
CA ILE A 203 -3.13 -10.88 -1.58
C ILE A 203 -2.03 -10.26 -0.71
N CYS A 204 -2.33 -9.17 0.01
CA CYS A 204 -1.36 -8.61 0.96
C CYS A 204 -0.95 -9.64 2.01
N ALA A 205 -1.89 -10.43 2.53
CA ALA A 205 -1.60 -11.48 3.50
C ALA A 205 -0.70 -12.58 2.93
N GLU A 206 -0.97 -13.05 1.72
CA GLU A 206 -0.12 -14.04 1.03
C GLU A 206 1.26 -13.48 0.66
N ALA A 207 1.32 -12.19 0.31
CA ALA A 207 2.55 -11.45 0.09
C ALA A 207 3.26 -11.03 1.40
N GLN A 208 2.95 -11.72 2.51
CA GLN A 208 3.61 -11.56 3.82
C GLN A 208 3.53 -10.12 4.36
N ALA A 209 2.39 -9.45 4.20
CA ALA A 209 2.13 -8.20 4.88
C ALA A 209 2.27 -8.35 6.39
N ALA A 210 2.94 -7.38 7.02
CA ALA A 210 3.16 -7.38 8.45
C ALA A 210 1.82 -7.31 9.20
N GLY A 211 1.75 -7.84 10.42
CA GLY A 211 0.55 -7.78 11.26
C GLY A 211 -0.11 -6.40 11.31
N PRO A 212 0.64 -5.31 11.59
CA PRO A 212 0.09 -3.95 11.63
C PRO A 212 -0.51 -3.47 10.30
N GLU A 213 0.09 -3.84 9.16
CA GLU A 213 -0.42 -3.52 7.82
C GLU A 213 -1.76 -4.22 7.59
N ARG A 214 -1.82 -5.53 7.85
CA ARG A 214 -3.06 -6.33 7.70
C ARG A 214 -4.18 -5.82 8.59
N GLN A 215 -3.87 -5.48 9.85
CA GLN A 215 -4.83 -4.93 10.79
C GLN A 215 -5.36 -3.55 10.35
N THR A 216 -4.48 -2.70 9.80
CA THR A 216 -4.88 -1.39 9.27
C THR A 216 -5.85 -1.55 8.11
N LEU A 217 -5.54 -2.43 7.15
CA LEU A 217 -6.40 -2.67 5.99
C LEU A 217 -7.74 -3.29 6.41
N ALA A 218 -7.74 -4.27 7.31
CA ALA A 218 -8.96 -4.87 7.85
C ALA A 218 -9.86 -3.84 8.54
N ARG A 219 -9.29 -2.93 9.34
CA ARG A 219 -10.03 -1.83 9.97
C ARG A 219 -10.66 -0.92 8.93
N GLU A 220 -9.96 -0.58 7.85
CA GLU A 220 -10.51 0.26 6.78
C GLU A 220 -11.68 -0.42 6.04
N ILE A 221 -11.58 -1.74 5.80
CA ILE A 221 -12.67 -2.54 5.21
C ILE A 221 -13.90 -2.53 6.13
N VAL A 222 -13.71 -2.89 7.40
CA VAL A 222 -14.81 -2.98 8.38
C VAL A 222 -15.47 -1.61 8.60
N ARG A 223 -14.68 -0.54 8.63
CA ARG A 223 -15.21 0.82 8.81
C ARG A 223 -16.11 1.22 7.64
N SER A 224 -15.72 0.88 6.42
CA SER A 224 -16.37 1.36 5.21
C SER A 224 -17.54 0.47 4.76
N CYS A 225 -17.52 -0.82 5.12
CA CYS A 225 -18.52 -1.81 4.72
C CYS A 225 -19.33 -2.30 5.92
N GLN A 226 -20.45 -1.61 6.20
CA GLN A 226 -21.35 -1.92 7.30
C GLN A 226 -22.70 -2.51 6.86
N GLN A 227 -22.87 -2.81 5.56
CA GLN A 227 -24.14 -3.29 5.03
C GLN A 227 -24.35 -4.78 5.34
N PRO A 228 -25.36 -5.18 6.12
CA PRO A 228 -25.56 -6.58 6.54
C PRO A 228 -25.66 -7.57 5.38
N GLU A 229 -26.32 -7.18 4.29
CA GLU A 229 -26.51 -8.01 3.09
C GLU A 229 -25.18 -8.36 2.42
N GLN A 230 -24.26 -7.37 2.31
CA GLN A 230 -22.93 -7.60 1.78
C GLN A 230 -22.10 -8.52 2.68
N LEU A 231 -22.30 -8.45 4.01
CA LEU A 231 -21.62 -9.33 4.97
C LEU A 231 -22.13 -10.77 4.88
N ILE A 232 -23.43 -10.97 4.70
CA ILE A 232 -24.02 -12.28 4.46
C ILE A 232 -23.52 -12.86 3.13
N ALA A 233 -23.52 -12.04 2.07
CA ALA A 233 -22.99 -12.46 0.77
C ALA A 233 -21.49 -12.77 0.84
N LEU A 234 -20.71 -11.99 1.60
CA LEU A 234 -19.31 -12.29 1.89
C LEU A 234 -19.18 -13.62 2.63
N LYS A 235 -20.01 -13.90 3.65
CA LYS A 235 -20.03 -15.19 4.35
C LYS A 235 -20.27 -16.36 3.40
N SER A 236 -21.29 -16.25 2.56
CA SER A 236 -21.59 -17.28 1.55
C SER A 236 -20.44 -17.43 0.56
N TRP A 237 -19.84 -16.32 0.14
CA TRP A 237 -18.64 -16.35 -0.68
C TRP A 237 -17.48 -17.02 0.05
N LEU A 238 -17.22 -16.78 1.32
CA LEU A 238 -16.14 -17.49 2.02
C LEU A 238 -16.44 -19.00 2.16
N GLN A 239 -17.70 -19.38 2.41
CA GLN A 239 -18.10 -20.77 2.64
C GLN A 239 -18.13 -21.64 1.38
N VAL A 240 -18.43 -21.09 0.20
CA VAL A 240 -18.50 -21.88 -1.07
C VAL A 240 -17.10 -22.26 -1.60
N ALA A 241 -16.01 -21.82 -0.97
CA ALA A 241 -14.63 -22.13 -1.37
C ALA A 241 -13.88 -23.09 -0.43
N GLY A 242 -14.57 -23.69 0.55
CA GLY A 242 -14.07 -24.86 1.29
C GLY A 242 -14.69 -26.14 0.73
#